data_AF-A0A4R5CBY7-F1
#
_entry.id   AF-A0A4R5CBY7-F1
#
_cell.length_a   1.000
_cell.length_b   1.000
_cell.length_c   1.000
_cell.angle_alpha   90.00
_cell.angle_beta   90.00
_cell.angle_gamma   90.00
#
_symmetry.space_group_name_H-M   'P 1'
#
loop_
_entity.id
_entity.type
_entity.pdbx_description
1 polymer ?
#
loop_
_entity_poly.entity_id
_entity_poly.type
_entity_poly.pdbx_seq_one_letter_code
_entity_poly.pdbx_strand_id
1 'polypeptide(L)'
;MDLSRRPSNALAALIFCCLAALCGIMAVAWEESPKAEAGTTVPPAPEPGAASPETVAWATVAADPPGDPAQGRPNQQWLDVVNSRDCEAMPSLTVKGDAPGQVVYGGLAQACLAVTRNQAGAWGQAAHALANVQKAPASCTDDFAYRLLRDLVLAHLRQPDRQPVVTSPKNPHVC
;
A
#
# COMPACT_ATOMS: atom_id res chain seq x y z
N MET A 1 -21.67 -30.75 -42.73
CA MET A 1 -20.96 -29.60 -43.31
C MET A 1 -21.33 -28.41 -42.46
N ASP A 2 -20.43 -27.92 -41.60
CA ASP A 2 -20.62 -26.62 -40.96
C ASP A 2 -19.26 -26.01 -40.60
N LEU A 3 -19.15 -24.70 -40.83
CA LEU A 3 -17.92 -23.99 -41.14
C LEU A 3 -17.23 -23.46 -39.88
N SER A 4 -15.97 -23.87 -39.78
CA SER A 4 -14.92 -23.37 -38.89
C SER A 4 -14.82 -21.83 -38.93
N ARG A 5 -15.18 -21.14 -37.83
CA ARG A 5 -14.85 -19.72 -37.59
C ARG A 5 -13.57 -19.64 -36.74
N ARG A 6 -12.46 -19.25 -37.37
CA ARG A 6 -11.22 -18.84 -36.69
C ARG A 6 -11.18 -17.31 -36.58
N PRO A 7 -11.12 -16.71 -35.38
CA PRO A 7 -10.81 -15.30 -35.24
C PRO A 7 -9.29 -15.04 -35.17
N SER A 8 -8.79 -14.38 -36.21
CA SER A 8 -8.01 -13.13 -36.19
C SER A 8 -6.79 -12.99 -35.24
N ASN A 9 -5.67 -13.60 -35.62
CA ASN A 9 -4.33 -13.37 -35.02
C ASN A 9 -3.60 -12.10 -35.54
N ALA A 10 -4.27 -11.23 -36.30
CA ALA A 10 -3.59 -10.11 -36.97
C ALA A 10 -3.36 -8.88 -36.09
N LEU A 11 -4.11 -8.69 -34.99
CA LEU A 11 -3.99 -7.49 -34.16
C LEU A 11 -2.83 -7.54 -33.14
N ALA A 12 -2.35 -8.74 -32.80
CA ALA A 12 -1.30 -8.90 -31.78
C ALA A 12 0.10 -8.50 -32.26
N ALA A 13 0.36 -8.50 -33.58
CA ALA A 13 1.69 -8.24 -34.12
C ALA A 13 2.06 -6.74 -34.20
N LEU A 14 1.08 -5.83 -34.23
CA LEU A 14 1.34 -4.40 -34.39
C LEU A 14 1.75 -3.68 -33.09
N ILE A 15 1.34 -4.19 -31.92
CA ILE A 15 1.68 -3.57 -30.63
C ILE A 15 3.15 -3.83 -30.25
N PHE A 16 3.73 -4.94 -30.72
CA PHE A 16 5.11 -5.32 -30.36
C PHE A 16 6.19 -4.46 -31.04
N CYS A 17 5.89 -3.79 -32.17
CA CYS A 17 6.89 -2.95 -32.86
C CYS A 17 7.07 -1.55 -32.26
N CYS A 18 6.10 -1.02 -31.49
CA CYS A 18 6.23 0.35 -30.95
C CYS A 18 7.06 0.43 -29.65
N LEU A 19 7.34 -0.69 -28.98
CA LEU A 19 8.10 -0.71 -27.71
C LEU A 19 9.62 -0.74 -27.91
N ALA A 20 10.13 -1.07 -29.10
CA ALA A 20 11.57 -1.13 -29.35
C ALA A 20 12.21 0.25 -29.61
N ALA A 21 11.43 1.31 -29.85
CA ALA A 21 11.94 2.63 -30.22
C ALA A 21 12.24 3.56 -29.02
N LEU A 22 11.94 3.16 -27.78
CA LEU A 22 12.12 3.99 -26.58
C LEU A 22 13.34 3.60 -25.70
N CYS A 23 14.10 2.56 -26.08
CA CYS A 23 15.27 2.10 -25.30
C CYS A 23 16.61 2.78 -25.67
N GLY A 24 16.60 3.88 -26.42
CA GLY A 24 17.83 4.44 -26.97
C GLY A 24 17.98 5.95 -26.80
N ILE A 25 18.07 6.47 -25.57
CA ILE A 25 18.88 7.64 -25.19
C ILE A 25 19.06 7.56 -23.65
N MET A 26 20.16 6.99 -23.17
CA MET A 26 20.79 7.35 -21.88
C MET A 26 22.24 6.87 -21.94
N ALA A 27 23.00 7.41 -22.88
CA ALA A 27 24.45 7.35 -22.89
C ALA A 27 24.95 8.80 -22.89
N VAL A 28 25.96 9.03 -22.05
CA VAL A 28 26.87 10.19 -22.05
C VAL A 28 26.33 11.45 -21.36
N ALA A 29 26.67 11.57 -20.07
CA ALA A 29 27.11 12.83 -19.48
C ALA A 29 28.21 12.49 -18.44
N TRP A 30 29.45 12.48 -18.91
CA TRP A 30 30.65 12.45 -18.09
C TRP A 30 31.21 13.86 -18.18
N GLU A 31 30.94 14.70 -17.17
CA GLU A 31 31.53 16.04 -17.12
C GLU A 31 31.88 16.41 -15.67
N GLU A 32 33.19 16.46 -15.46
CA GLU A 32 33.97 17.28 -14.52
C GLU A 32 33.65 17.23 -13.02
N SER A 33 34.50 16.50 -12.29
CA SER A 33 34.68 16.64 -10.85
C SER A 33 35.02 18.09 -10.49
N PRO A 34 34.18 18.80 -9.72
CA PRO A 34 34.55 20.09 -9.15
C PRO A 34 35.65 19.86 -8.11
N LYS A 35 36.74 20.62 -8.26
CA LYS A 35 37.83 20.72 -7.30
C LYS A 35 37.25 21.23 -5.98
N ALA A 36 37.32 20.42 -4.92
CA ALA A 36 36.80 20.76 -3.60
C ALA A 36 37.52 22.00 -3.05
N GLU A 37 36.88 23.17 -3.14
CA GLU A 37 37.26 24.32 -2.33
C GLU A 37 36.92 24.01 -0.88
N ALA A 38 37.89 24.18 0.01
CA ALA A 38 37.73 24.06 1.45
C ALA A 38 36.86 25.21 1.96
N GLY A 39 35.55 25.12 1.69
CA GLY A 39 34.54 26.01 2.21
C GLY A 39 34.40 25.80 3.70
N THR A 40 34.60 26.88 4.46
CA THR A 40 34.21 26.98 5.87
C THR A 40 32.76 26.49 6.02
N THR A 41 32.58 25.33 6.66
CA THR A 41 31.28 24.76 6.98
C THR A 41 30.58 25.63 8.02
N VAL A 42 29.84 26.63 7.56
CA VAL A 42 28.81 27.27 8.37
C VAL A 42 27.76 26.19 8.64
N PRO A 43 27.44 25.87 9.90
CA PRO A 43 26.37 24.94 10.22
C PRO A 43 25.09 25.40 9.52
N PRO A 44 24.41 24.56 8.73
CA PRO A 44 23.15 24.95 8.13
C PRO A 44 22.20 25.38 9.24
N ALA A 45 21.61 26.56 9.09
CA ALA A 45 20.59 27.03 10.01
C ALA A 45 19.48 25.95 10.09
N PRO A 46 18.97 25.63 11.28
CA PRO A 46 17.91 24.64 11.41
C PRO A 46 16.74 25.04 10.51
N GLU A 47 16.38 24.17 9.57
CA GLU A 47 15.29 24.45 8.62
C GLU A 47 14.02 24.82 9.39
N PRO A 48 13.43 25.99 9.11
CA PRO A 48 12.21 26.41 9.79
C PRO A 48 11.09 25.40 9.51
N GLY A 49 10.62 24.73 10.56
CA GLY A 49 9.28 24.13 10.58
C GLY A 49 9.11 22.83 9.81
N ALA A 50 10.05 21.88 9.91
CA ALA A 50 9.84 20.50 9.48
C ALA A 50 8.54 19.94 10.11
N ALA A 51 7.44 19.94 9.36
CA ALA A 51 6.11 19.55 9.85
C ALA A 51 6.17 18.14 10.46
N SER A 52 5.72 17.98 11.70
CA SER A 52 5.72 16.68 12.36
C SER A 52 4.97 15.64 11.51
N PRO A 53 5.46 14.39 11.45
CA PRO A 53 4.75 13.31 10.76
C PRO A 53 3.31 13.19 11.23
N GLU A 54 2.38 12.95 10.30
CA GLU A 54 1.00 12.65 10.69
C GLU A 54 0.93 11.39 11.56
N THR A 55 0.11 11.44 12.59
CA THR A 55 -0.09 10.31 13.52
C THR A 55 -1.39 9.60 13.21
N VAL A 56 -1.31 8.27 13.06
CA VAL A 56 -2.47 7.40 12.84
C VAL A 56 -2.66 6.48 14.05
N ALA A 57 -3.87 6.43 14.58
CA ALA A 57 -4.22 5.54 15.68
C ALA A 57 -4.57 4.15 15.13
N TRP A 58 -3.76 3.15 15.47
CA TRP A 58 -4.01 1.75 15.15
C TRP A 58 -4.52 1.06 16.41
N ALA A 59 -5.85 1.08 16.57
CA ALA A 59 -6.53 0.39 17.66
C ALA A 59 -6.42 -1.13 17.50
N THR A 60 -6.34 -1.84 18.61
CA THR A 60 -6.55 -3.29 18.61
C THR A 60 -8.04 -3.56 18.41
N VAL A 61 -8.38 -4.58 17.64
CA VAL A 61 -9.78 -5.01 17.47
C VAL A 61 -10.05 -6.11 18.49
N ALA A 62 -11.02 -5.88 19.37
CA ALA A 62 -11.65 -6.96 20.13
C ALA A 62 -12.59 -7.71 19.18
N ALA A 63 -12.40 -9.02 19.06
CA ALA A 63 -13.01 -9.83 18.01
C ALA A 63 -14.56 -9.79 18.05
N ASP A 64 -15.17 -9.36 16.94
CA ASP A 64 -16.44 -9.94 16.46
C ASP A 64 -16.20 -11.47 16.36
N PRO A 65 -17.16 -12.38 16.67
CA PRO A 65 -16.97 -13.81 16.48
C PRO A 65 -16.28 -14.09 15.13
N PRO A 66 -15.13 -14.81 15.14
CA PRO A 66 -14.28 -14.92 13.96
C PRO A 66 -15.11 -15.39 12.78
N GLY A 67 -15.02 -14.64 11.68
CA GLY A 67 -15.78 -14.94 10.48
C GLY A 67 -15.22 -16.19 9.78
N ASP A 68 -16.06 -16.83 8.98
CA ASP A 68 -15.64 -17.95 8.13
C ASP A 68 -14.76 -17.44 6.97
N PRO A 69 -13.49 -17.88 6.86
CA PRO A 69 -12.62 -17.53 5.73
C PRO A 69 -13.18 -17.94 4.38
N ALA A 70 -14.01 -19.00 4.33
CA ALA A 70 -14.68 -19.42 3.10
C ALA A 70 -15.67 -18.36 2.59
N GLN A 71 -16.10 -17.44 3.46
CA GLN A 71 -16.95 -16.30 3.13
C GLN A 71 -16.13 -15.01 2.90
N GLY A 72 -14.80 -15.10 2.87
CA GLY A 72 -13.91 -13.95 2.71
C GLY A 72 -13.79 -13.08 3.96
N ARG A 73 -14.20 -13.58 5.12
CA ARG A 73 -14.05 -12.89 6.41
C ARG A 73 -12.74 -13.29 7.09
N PRO A 74 -12.10 -12.39 7.86
CA PRO A 74 -10.88 -12.69 8.57
C PRO A 74 -11.17 -13.63 9.74
N ASN A 75 -10.30 -14.62 9.92
CA ASN A 75 -10.30 -15.49 11.09
C ASN A 75 -9.52 -14.85 12.25
N GLN A 76 -9.47 -15.56 13.39
CA GLN A 76 -8.71 -15.11 14.56
C GLN A 76 -7.22 -14.86 14.25
N GLN A 77 -6.61 -15.70 13.41
CA GLN A 77 -5.19 -15.55 13.07
C GLN A 77 -4.90 -14.21 12.36
N TRP A 78 -5.79 -13.76 11.47
CA TRP A 78 -5.66 -12.45 10.83
C TRP A 78 -5.79 -11.31 11.86
N LEU A 79 -6.74 -11.41 12.80
CA LEU A 79 -6.91 -10.43 13.87
C LEU A 79 -5.65 -10.35 14.76
N ASP A 80 -5.07 -11.49 15.10
CA ASP A 80 -3.85 -11.54 15.92
C ASP A 80 -2.67 -10.86 15.20
N VAL A 81 -2.52 -11.09 13.90
CA VAL A 81 -1.49 -10.44 13.06
C VAL A 81 -1.70 -8.93 12.96
N VAL A 82 -2.93 -8.47 12.78
CA VAL A 82 -3.27 -7.03 12.75
C VAL A 82 -3.04 -6.38 14.12
N ASN A 83 -3.42 -7.04 15.21
CA ASN A 83 -3.26 -6.52 16.57
C ASN A 83 -1.78 -6.49 17.01
N SER A 84 -0.98 -7.45 16.58
CA SER A 84 0.47 -7.49 16.81
C SER A 84 1.28 -6.64 15.85
N ARG A 85 0.65 -6.14 14.77
CA ARG A 85 1.29 -5.39 13.68
C ARG A 85 2.38 -6.19 12.96
N ASP A 86 2.22 -7.50 12.85
CA ASP A 86 3.10 -8.35 12.05
C ASP A 86 2.80 -8.19 10.55
N CYS A 87 3.30 -7.10 9.97
CA CYS A 87 3.03 -6.74 8.58
C CYS A 87 3.53 -7.77 7.56
N GLU A 88 4.53 -8.59 7.93
CA GLU A 88 5.08 -9.64 7.04
C GLU A 88 4.14 -10.85 6.95
N ALA A 89 3.48 -11.19 8.06
CA ALA A 89 2.52 -12.28 8.10
C ALA A 89 1.20 -11.93 7.39
N MET A 90 0.80 -10.66 7.39
CA MET A 90 -0.53 -10.23 6.95
C MET A 90 -0.88 -10.60 5.50
N PRO A 91 0.00 -10.43 4.49
CA PRO A 91 -0.28 -10.83 3.10
C PRO A 91 -0.53 -12.34 2.93
N SER A 92 0.05 -13.18 3.78
CA SER A 92 -0.16 -14.63 3.71
C SER A 92 -1.54 -15.06 4.23
N LEU A 93 -2.17 -14.20 5.04
CA LEU A 93 -3.48 -14.42 5.66
C LEU A 93 -4.62 -13.76 4.90
N THR A 94 -4.34 -12.92 3.91
CA THR A 94 -5.37 -12.39 3.04
C THR A 94 -5.90 -13.50 2.13
N VAL A 95 -7.16 -13.87 2.33
CA VAL A 95 -7.85 -14.88 1.52
C VAL A 95 -7.90 -14.39 0.07
N LYS A 96 -7.43 -15.21 -0.87
CA LYS A 96 -7.49 -14.91 -2.30
C LYS A 96 -8.95 -14.97 -2.78
N GLY A 97 -9.46 -13.89 -3.34
CA GLY A 97 -10.76 -13.81 -4.00
C GLY A 97 -11.15 -12.37 -4.34
N ASP A 98 -12.38 -12.21 -4.83
CA ASP A 98 -12.93 -10.93 -5.29
C ASP A 98 -13.90 -10.28 -4.27
N ALA A 99 -13.93 -10.77 -3.02
CA ALA A 99 -14.81 -10.19 -2.01
C ALA A 99 -14.31 -8.79 -1.61
N PRO A 100 -15.20 -7.79 -1.43
CA PRO A 100 -14.80 -6.42 -1.08
C PRO A 100 -13.88 -6.33 0.16
N GLY A 101 -14.12 -7.16 1.18
CA GLY A 101 -13.27 -7.23 2.38
C GLY A 101 -11.85 -7.67 2.07
N GLN A 102 -11.65 -8.58 1.11
CA GLN A 102 -10.32 -9.08 0.74
C GLN A 102 -9.44 -7.99 0.12
N VAL A 103 -10.02 -7.11 -0.70
CA VAL A 103 -9.31 -5.94 -1.25
C VAL A 103 -8.84 -5.01 -0.13
N VAL A 104 -9.70 -4.76 0.86
CA VAL A 104 -9.36 -3.92 2.03
C VAL A 104 -8.21 -4.55 2.84
N TYR A 105 -8.28 -5.85 3.11
CA TYR A 105 -7.24 -6.53 3.89
C TYR A 105 -5.89 -6.59 3.16
N GLY A 106 -5.90 -6.81 1.85
CA GLY A 106 -4.69 -6.73 1.01
C GLY A 106 -4.10 -5.32 1.02
N GLY A 107 -4.94 -4.29 0.86
CA GLY A 107 -4.51 -2.90 0.94
C GLY A 107 -3.91 -2.55 2.30
N LEU A 108 -4.53 -2.99 3.39
CA LEU A 108 -4.03 -2.77 4.75
C LEU A 108 -2.67 -3.44 4.97
N ALA A 109 -2.47 -4.66 4.47
CA ALA A 109 -1.18 -5.34 4.53
C ALA A 109 -0.08 -4.54 3.81
N GLN A 110 -0.38 -4.00 2.62
CA GLN A 110 0.56 -3.16 1.87
C GLN A 110 0.87 -1.85 2.61
N ALA A 111 -0.13 -1.18 3.19
CA ALA A 111 0.10 0.02 4.01
C ALA A 111 0.94 -0.28 5.26
N CYS A 112 0.68 -1.43 5.91
CA CYS A 112 1.45 -1.92 7.08
C CYS A 112 2.93 -2.09 6.71
N LEU A 113 3.23 -2.76 5.59
CA LEU A 113 4.59 -2.93 5.09
C LEU A 113 5.24 -1.59 4.74
N ALA A 114 4.50 -0.69 4.10
CA ALA A 114 5.00 0.64 3.75
C ALA A 114 5.46 1.42 4.98
N VAL A 115 4.66 1.40 6.05
CA VAL A 115 4.97 2.07 7.33
C VAL A 115 6.09 1.36 8.08
N THR A 116 5.99 0.05 8.31
CA THR A 116 6.91 -0.63 9.24
C THR A 116 8.25 -1.02 8.62
N ARG A 117 8.30 -1.19 7.30
CA ARG A 117 9.48 -1.62 6.55
C ARG A 117 10.04 -0.55 5.62
N ASN A 118 9.48 0.66 5.61
CA ASN A 118 9.85 1.72 4.68
C ASN A 118 9.74 1.30 3.20
N GLN A 119 8.79 0.42 2.87
CA GLN A 119 8.56 -0.02 1.50
C GLN A 119 7.69 1.00 0.76
N ALA A 120 8.29 2.11 0.31
CA ALA A 120 7.57 3.19 -0.35
C ALA A 120 6.71 2.73 -1.55
N GLY A 121 7.17 1.72 -2.30
CA GLY A 121 6.42 1.13 -3.41
C GLY A 121 5.10 0.45 -3.03
N ALA A 122 4.89 0.10 -1.76
CA ALA A 122 3.66 -0.52 -1.29
C ALA A 122 2.51 0.49 -1.13
N TRP A 123 2.79 1.79 -0.99
CA TRP A 123 1.75 2.82 -0.90
C TRP A 123 0.85 2.88 -2.13
N GLY A 124 1.41 2.71 -3.34
CA GLY A 124 0.63 2.68 -4.57
C GLY A 124 -0.38 1.53 -4.59
N GLN A 125 0.02 0.36 -4.09
CA GLN A 125 -0.86 -0.82 -3.99
C GLN A 125 -1.95 -0.60 -2.93
N ALA A 126 -1.61 -0.03 -1.78
CA ALA A 126 -2.57 0.32 -0.74
C ALA A 126 -3.61 1.34 -1.21
N ALA A 127 -3.18 2.40 -1.89
CA ALA A 127 -4.07 3.41 -2.47
C ALA A 127 -4.97 2.84 -3.57
N HIS A 128 -4.42 1.98 -4.43
CA HIS A 128 -5.19 1.29 -5.47
C HIS A 128 -6.27 0.37 -4.87
N ALA A 129 -5.91 -0.40 -3.85
CA ALA A 129 -6.86 -1.23 -3.11
C ALA A 129 -7.98 -0.39 -2.51
N LEU A 130 -7.65 0.72 -1.83
CA LEU A 130 -8.63 1.65 -1.26
C LEU A 130 -9.58 2.23 -2.31
N ALA A 131 -9.08 2.60 -3.48
CA ALA A 131 -9.87 3.15 -4.58
C ALA A 131 -10.85 2.12 -5.19
N ASN A 132 -10.52 0.83 -5.13
CA ASN A 132 -11.33 -0.26 -5.69
C ASN A 132 -12.39 -0.82 -4.73
N VAL A 133 -12.52 -0.27 -3.52
CA VAL A 133 -13.57 -0.68 -2.58
C VAL A 133 -14.93 -0.15 -3.07
N GLN A 134 -15.64 -0.96 -3.87
CA GLN A 134 -16.91 -0.56 -4.50
C GLN A 134 -18.13 -0.63 -3.57
N LYS A 135 -18.07 -1.46 -2.52
CA LYS A 135 -19.18 -1.70 -1.60
C LYS A 135 -18.83 -1.28 -0.19
N ALA A 136 -19.86 -0.87 0.56
CA ALA A 136 -19.73 -0.59 1.98
C ALA A 136 -19.19 -1.84 2.72
N PRO A 137 -18.27 -1.66 3.68
CA PRO A 137 -17.84 -2.71 4.60
C PRO A 137 -19.05 -3.41 5.24
N ALA A 138 -19.06 -4.75 5.22
CA ALA A 138 -20.24 -5.54 5.60
C ALA A 138 -20.22 -5.96 7.08
N SER A 139 -19.05 -5.95 7.72
CA SER A 139 -18.85 -6.26 9.13
C SER A 139 -18.10 -5.15 9.85
N CYS A 140 -18.15 -5.17 11.19
CA CYS A 140 -17.37 -4.24 12.00
C CYS A 140 -15.86 -4.36 11.73
N THR A 141 -15.35 -5.59 11.54
CA THR A 141 -13.95 -5.80 11.18
C THR A 141 -13.58 -5.22 9.81
N ASP A 142 -14.47 -5.34 8.81
CA ASP A 142 -14.25 -4.71 7.50
C ASP A 142 -14.18 -3.18 7.64
N ASP A 143 -15.08 -2.56 8.42
CA ASP A 143 -15.13 -1.11 8.62
C ASP A 143 -13.88 -0.62 9.36
N PHE A 144 -13.45 -1.34 10.40
CA PHE A 144 -12.20 -1.07 11.07
C PHE A 144 -11.02 -1.09 10.10
N ALA A 145 -10.88 -2.17 9.32
CA ALA A 145 -9.77 -2.34 8.40
C ALA A 145 -9.79 -1.26 7.30
N TYR A 146 -10.97 -0.91 6.80
CA TYR A 146 -11.17 0.14 5.82
C TYR A 146 -10.76 1.51 6.36
N ARG A 147 -11.22 1.88 7.56
CA ARG A 147 -10.85 3.16 8.18
C ARG A 147 -9.36 3.25 8.44
N LEU A 148 -8.76 2.19 8.98
CA LEU A 148 -7.32 2.16 9.23
C LEU A 148 -6.52 2.29 7.93
N LEU A 149 -6.88 1.55 6.88
CA LEU A 149 -6.26 1.67 5.56
C LEU A 149 -6.40 3.10 5.01
N ARG A 150 -7.61 3.66 5.05
CA ARG A 150 -7.89 5.01 4.57
C ARG A 150 -7.05 6.05 5.30
N ASP A 151 -7.01 5.99 6.63
CA ASP A 151 -6.31 6.99 7.45
C ASP A 151 -4.79 6.90 7.24
N LEU A 152 -4.22 5.69 7.08
CA LEU A 152 -2.81 5.49 6.70
C LEU A 152 -2.49 6.07 5.32
N VAL A 153 -3.30 5.78 4.31
CA VAL A 153 -3.10 6.28 2.94
C VAL A 153 -3.24 7.81 2.90
N LEU A 154 -4.25 8.37 3.56
CA LEU A 154 -4.43 9.83 3.60
C LEU A 154 -3.27 10.53 4.32
N ALA A 155 -2.77 9.97 5.42
CA ALA A 155 -1.61 10.50 6.12
C ALA A 155 -0.37 10.52 5.21
N HIS A 156 -0.13 9.44 4.45
CA HIS A 156 0.95 9.41 3.47
C HIS A 156 0.74 10.43 2.34
N LEU A 157 -0.46 10.53 1.77
CA LEU A 157 -0.72 11.46 0.66
C LEU A 157 -0.55 12.94 1.05
N ARG A 158 -0.77 13.30 2.31
CA ARG A 158 -0.53 14.67 2.81
C ARG A 158 0.94 14.98 3.01
N GLN A 159 1.75 13.97 3.30
CA GLN A 159 3.19 14.11 3.55
C GLN A 159 3.96 12.94 2.89
N PRO A 160 4.06 12.88 1.55
CA PRO A 160 4.58 11.72 0.85
C PRO A 160 6.06 11.41 1.19
N ASP A 161 6.82 12.44 1.56
CA ASP A 161 8.23 12.33 1.97
C ASP A 161 8.41 11.86 3.42
N ARG A 162 7.31 11.64 4.16
CA ARG A 162 7.34 11.23 5.58
C ARG A 162 6.45 10.02 5.79
N GLN A 163 6.89 9.11 6.65
CA GLN A 163 6.04 8.00 7.06
C GLN A 163 5.06 8.45 8.15
N PRO A 164 3.79 8.02 8.08
CA PRO A 164 2.87 8.17 9.20
C PRO A 164 3.40 7.47 10.44
N VAL A 165 3.27 8.11 11.60
CA VAL A 165 3.59 7.50 12.90
C VAL A 165 2.37 6.76 13.41
N VAL A 166 2.53 5.46 13.67
CA VAL A 166 1.44 4.63 14.18
C VAL A 166 1.47 4.59 15.71
N THR A 167 0.34 4.92 16.33
CA THR A 167 0.18 4.88 17.80
C THR A 167 -0.83 3.82 18.23
N SER A 168 -0.63 3.26 19.42
CA SER A 168 -1.60 2.36 20.04
C SER A 168 -2.53 3.17 20.94
N PRO A 169 -3.83 3.31 20.61
CA PRO A 169 -4.77 3.93 21.53
C PRO A 169 -4.95 3.07 22.78
N LYS A 170 -5.29 3.71 23.90
CA LYS A 170 -5.49 3.01 25.20
C LYS A 170 -6.67 2.05 25.18
N ASN A 171 -7.68 2.34 24.37
CA ASN A 171 -8.90 1.56 24.30
C ASN A 171 -8.91 0.75 23.00
N PRO A 172 -9.23 -0.56 23.06
CA PRO A 172 -9.46 -1.34 21.86
C PRO A 172 -10.67 -0.81 21.10
N HIS A 173 -10.67 -0.99 19.79
CA HIS A 173 -11.87 -0.91 18.97
C HIS A 173 -12.73 -2.13 19.28
N VAL A 174 -13.95 -1.87 19.77
CA VAL A 174 -14.91 -2.92 20.11
C VAL A 174 -15.91 -3.04 18.97
N CYS A 175 -15.84 -4.20 18.31
CA CYS A 175 -16.96 -4.82 17.63
C CYS A 175 -17.78 -5.59 18.68
#